data_AF-A0A8S1AVB8-F1
#
_entry.id   AF-A0A8S1AVB8-F1
#
_cell.length_a   1.000
_cell.length_b   1.000
_cell.length_c   1.000
_cell.angle_alpha   90.00
_cell.angle_beta   90.00
_cell.angle_gamma   90.00
#
_symmetry.space_group_name_H-M   'P 1'
#
loop_
_entity.id
_entity.type
_entity.pdbx_description
1 polymer ?
#
loop_
_entity_poly.entity_id
_entity_poly.type
_entity_poly.pdbx_seq_one_letter_code
_entity_poly.pdbx_strand_id
1 'polypeptide(L)'
;MPTDVMPSSYRTEHFGQSLSKKAGESEIKSGFLVLLGPGGMRQDVRVVVYRTSLEHFAVIYPRKRVTKSIGVVNLRNTAVEQAESNSGFIVRQKGYDNTISAKFMCSERDVESWMSAFTCRASPHSAHTSLPVLVETEES
;
A
#
# COMPACT_ATOMS: atom_id res chain seq x y z
N MET A 1 -44.71 1.57 -39.61
CA MET A 1 -44.40 2.11 -38.27
C MET A 1 -43.28 1.28 -37.69
N PRO A 2 -42.01 1.71 -37.73
CA PRO A 2 -40.93 1.01 -37.05
C PRO A 2 -40.79 1.56 -35.62
N THR A 3 -40.81 0.66 -34.65
CA THR A 3 -40.56 0.93 -33.24
C THR A 3 -39.04 1.03 -33.01
N ASP A 4 -38.56 2.21 -32.67
CA ASP A 4 -37.19 2.43 -32.20
C ASP A 4 -36.98 1.73 -30.84
N VAL A 5 -36.12 0.72 -30.83
CA VAL A 5 -35.59 0.12 -29.60
C VAL A 5 -34.27 0.82 -29.28
N MET A 6 -34.30 1.73 -28.31
CA MET A 6 -33.10 2.38 -27.76
C MET A 6 -32.22 1.34 -27.05
N PRO A 7 -30.93 1.21 -27.38
CA PRO A 7 -30.00 0.50 -26.52
C PRO A 7 -29.71 1.38 -25.29
N SER A 8 -30.11 0.87 -24.12
CA SER A 8 -29.74 1.41 -22.81
C SER A 8 -28.22 1.42 -22.68
N SER A 9 -27.62 2.58 -22.94
CA SER A 9 -26.24 2.88 -22.59
C SER A 9 -26.05 2.66 -21.10
N TYR A 10 -25.39 1.56 -20.74
CA TYR A 10 -24.86 1.34 -19.41
C TYR A 10 -23.98 2.55 -19.06
N ARG A 11 -24.43 3.33 -18.08
CA ARG A 11 -23.64 4.37 -17.42
C ARG A 11 -22.44 3.67 -16.76
N THR A 12 -21.32 3.60 -17.46
CA THR A 12 -20.02 3.42 -16.83
C THR A 12 -19.76 4.70 -16.04
N GLU A 13 -20.03 4.66 -14.74
CA GLU A 13 -19.68 5.73 -13.82
C GLU A 13 -18.15 5.88 -13.78
N HIS A 14 -17.63 6.76 -14.63
CA HIS A 14 -16.26 7.29 -14.56
C HIS A 14 -16.13 8.21 -13.33
N PHE A 15 -16.26 7.67 -12.12
CA PHE A 15 -15.81 8.35 -10.91
C PHE A 15 -14.29 8.17 -10.78
N GLY A 16 -13.52 9.12 -11.31
CA GLY A 16 -12.06 9.11 -11.11
C GLY A 16 -11.24 10.21 -11.79
N GLN A 17 -11.81 11.03 -12.67
CA GLN A 17 -11.05 12.06 -13.37
C GLN A 17 -11.13 13.43 -12.69
N SER A 18 -10.53 13.59 -11.49
CA SER A 18 -10.17 14.94 -11.01
C SER A 18 -8.99 15.03 -10.04
N LEU A 19 -8.18 13.98 -9.89
CA LEU A 19 -6.87 14.04 -9.19
C LEU A 19 -5.70 13.58 -10.08
N SER A 20 -5.93 13.48 -11.39
CA SER A 20 -4.98 12.98 -12.37
C SER A 20 -4.05 14.10 -12.84
N LYS A 21 -2.82 14.13 -12.30
CA LYS A 21 -1.60 14.50 -13.07
C LYS A 21 -0.26 14.21 -12.38
N LYS A 22 -0.21 13.75 -11.12
CA LYS A 22 1.05 13.35 -10.46
C LYS A 22 1.05 11.97 -9.78
N ALA A 23 -0.09 11.30 -9.66
CA ALA A 23 -0.19 10.01 -8.94
C ALA A 23 0.35 8.80 -9.73
N GLY A 24 0.69 8.96 -11.01
CA GLY A 24 0.92 7.83 -11.92
C GLY A 24 2.28 7.13 -11.79
N GLU A 25 3.34 7.82 -11.37
CA GLU A 25 4.70 7.26 -11.44
C GLU A 25 5.14 6.53 -10.16
N SER A 26 4.48 6.77 -9.03
CA SER A 26 4.85 6.20 -7.74
C SER A 26 3.80 5.27 -7.13
N GLU A 27 2.61 5.15 -7.74
CA GLU A 27 1.60 4.19 -7.29
C GLU A 27 2.03 2.76 -7.67
N ILE A 28 2.16 1.90 -6.66
CA ILE A 28 2.52 0.48 -6.85
C ILE A 28 1.27 -0.39 -7.00
N LYS A 29 0.25 -0.12 -6.19
CA LYS A 29 -0.99 -0.89 -6.17
C LYS A 29 -2.11 -0.10 -5.54
N SER A 30 -3.30 -0.16 -6.12
CA SER A 30 -4.52 0.29 -5.47
C SER A 30 -5.64 -0.73 -5.57
N GLY A 31 -6.59 -0.66 -4.65
CA GLY A 31 -7.75 -1.56 -4.64
C GLY A 31 -8.54 -1.49 -3.35
N PHE A 32 -9.54 -2.36 -3.25
CA PHE A 32 -10.41 -2.44 -2.07
C PHE A 32 -10.00 -3.61 -1.19
N LEU A 33 -9.93 -3.34 0.11
CA LEU A 33 -9.61 -4.29 1.17
C LEU A 33 -10.64 -4.16 2.30
N VAL A 34 -10.69 -5.14 3.18
CA VAL A 34 -11.45 -5.02 4.44
C VAL A 34 -10.45 -4.87 5.58
N LEU A 35 -10.46 -3.72 6.25
CA LEU A 35 -9.69 -3.49 7.47
C LEU A 35 -10.43 -4.10 8.65
N LEU A 36 -9.74 -4.91 9.45
CA LEU A 36 -10.23 -5.43 10.71
C LEU A 36 -9.78 -4.53 11.85
N GLY A 37 -10.75 -3.89 12.50
CA GLY A 37 -10.55 -3.06 13.67
C GLY A 37 -10.60 -3.84 14.99
N PRO A 38 -10.30 -3.17 16.11
CA PRO A 38 -10.48 -3.73 17.46
C PRO A 38 -11.90 -4.28 17.65
N GLY A 39 -12.03 -5.42 18.33
CA GLY A 39 -13.32 -6.07 18.56
C GLY A 39 -13.94 -6.75 17.33
N GLY A 40 -13.16 -6.96 16.26
CA GLY A 40 -13.61 -7.70 15.07
C GLY A 40 -14.44 -6.88 14.08
N MET A 41 -14.51 -5.55 14.27
CA MET A 41 -15.21 -4.66 13.35
C MET A 41 -14.60 -4.72 11.95
N ARG A 42 -15.44 -4.89 10.93
CA ARG A 42 -15.03 -4.95 9.52
C ARG A 42 -15.32 -3.62 8.85
N GLN A 43 -14.31 -3.02 8.24
CA GLN A 43 -14.45 -1.76 7.50
C GLN A 43 -13.94 -1.90 6.07
N ASP A 44 -14.82 -1.66 5.09
CA ASP A 44 -14.42 -1.57 3.69
C ASP A 44 -13.60 -0.31 3.44
N VAL A 45 -12.39 -0.50 2.93
CA VAL A 45 -11.43 0.57 2.66
C VAL A 45 -10.91 0.46 1.23
N ARG A 46 -10.58 1.61 0.64
CA ARG A 46 -9.72 1.70 -0.54
C ARG A 46 -8.30 1.96 -0.05
N VAL A 47 -7.36 1.15 -0.49
CA VAL A 47 -5.95 1.29 -0.16
C VAL A 47 -5.19 1.66 -1.43
N VAL A 48 -4.26 2.60 -1.30
CA VAL A 48 -3.32 2.97 -2.36
C VAL A 48 -1.92 2.93 -1.79
N VAL A 49 -1.05 2.12 -2.39
CA VAL A 49 0.34 1.95 -1.99
C VAL A 49 1.21 2.78 -2.92
N TYR A 50 2.04 3.64 -2.34
CA TYR A 50 2.99 4.47 -3.06
C TYR A 50 4.41 4.13 -2.67
N ARG A 51 5.31 4.12 -3.65
CA ARG A 51 6.74 3.94 -3.46
C ARG A 51 7.50 4.97 -4.27
N THR A 52 8.35 5.72 -3.59
CA THR A 52 9.31 6.65 -4.16
C THR A 52 10.73 6.16 -3.85
N SER A 53 11.75 6.92 -4.26
CA SER A 53 13.14 6.65 -3.87
C SER A 53 13.37 6.75 -2.35
N LEU A 54 12.61 7.62 -1.69
CA LEU A 54 12.80 7.95 -0.26
C LEU A 54 11.70 7.39 0.64
N GLU A 55 10.55 7.03 0.10
CA GLU A 55 9.38 6.68 0.91
C GLU A 55 8.68 5.43 0.36
N HIS A 56 8.07 4.68 1.27
CA HIS A 56 7.18 3.59 0.93
C HIS A 56 6.04 3.60 1.93
N PHE A 57 4.82 3.88 1.47
CA PHE A 57 3.68 4.08 2.36
C PHE A 57 2.36 3.67 1.70
N ALA A 58 1.38 3.32 2.53
CA ALA A 58 0.02 3.05 2.10
C ALA A 58 -0.94 4.11 2.65
N VAL A 59 -1.82 4.65 1.81
CA VAL A 59 -2.89 5.55 2.20
C VAL A 59 -4.20 4.79 2.21
N ILE A 60 -4.95 4.92 3.30
CA ILE A 60 -6.21 4.20 3.53
C ILE A 60 -7.35 5.20 3.48
N TYR A 61 -8.32 4.94 2.62
CA TYR A 61 -9.55 5.71 2.48
C TYR A 61 -10.75 4.84 2.85
N PRO A 62 -11.76 5.38 3.52
CA PRO A 62 -13.02 4.66 3.73
C PRO A 62 -13.75 4.55 2.39
N ARG A 63 -14.30 3.36 2.06
CA ARG A 63 -14.96 3.11 0.76
C ARG A 63 -16.05 4.13 0.42
N LYS A 64 -16.81 4.58 1.43
CA LYS A 64 -17.93 5.53 1.26
C LYS A 64 -17.49 6.99 1.13
N ARG A 65 -16.24 7.35 1.48
CA ARG A 65 -15.75 8.75 1.52
C ARG A 65 -14.30 8.83 1.07
N VAL A 66 -14.07 8.68 -0.23
CA VAL A 66 -12.72 8.62 -0.83
C VAL A 66 -11.97 9.97 -0.77
N THR A 67 -12.65 11.07 -0.41
CA THR A 67 -12.06 12.41 -0.33
C THR A 67 -11.16 12.64 0.89
N LYS A 68 -11.29 11.84 1.97
CA LYS A 68 -10.49 11.99 3.19
C LYS A 68 -9.90 10.65 3.60
N SER A 69 -8.58 10.58 3.71
CA SER A 69 -7.89 9.40 4.24
C SER A 69 -8.20 9.23 5.72
N ILE A 70 -8.39 7.98 6.15
CA ILE A 70 -8.53 7.61 7.57
C ILE A 70 -7.19 7.24 8.21
N GLY A 71 -6.16 6.97 7.40
CA GLY A 71 -4.83 6.69 7.90
C GLY A 71 -3.78 6.59 6.80
N VAL A 72 -2.53 6.74 7.21
CA VAL A 72 -1.34 6.49 6.39
C VAL A 72 -0.44 5.54 7.16
N VAL A 73 0.06 4.50 6.49
CA VAL A 73 0.94 3.50 7.07
C VAL A 73 2.32 3.65 6.43
N ASN A 74 3.35 3.88 7.24
CA ASN A 74 4.73 3.85 6.78
C ASN A 74 5.20 2.40 6.63
N LEU A 75 5.43 1.96 5.40
CA LEU A 75 5.75 0.57 5.08
C LEU A 75 7.25 0.24 5.18
N ARG A 76 8.13 1.24 5.37
CA ARG A 76 9.57 1.00 5.58
C ARG A 76 9.83 0.31 6.90
N ASN A 77 9.08 0.71 7.93
CA ASN A 77 9.24 0.21 9.29
C ASN A 77 8.14 -0.79 9.66
N THR A 78 7.63 -1.56 8.69
CA THR A 78 6.63 -2.59 8.97
C THR A 78 7.10 -3.98 8.59
N ALA A 79 6.64 -4.97 9.33
CA ALA A 79 6.65 -6.37 8.95
C ALA A 79 5.27 -6.74 8.40
N VAL A 80 5.24 -7.55 7.35
CA VAL A 80 4.00 -8.01 6.71
C VAL A 80 3.98 -9.52 6.77
N GLU A 81 2.93 -10.07 7.36
CA GLU A 81 2.78 -11.50 7.58
C GLU A 81 1.43 -11.97 7.04
N GLN A 82 1.36 -13.21 6.59
CA GLN A 82 0.09 -13.80 6.20
C GLN A 82 -0.75 -14.07 7.45
N ALA A 83 -2.06 -13.80 7.38
CA ALA A 83 -2.96 -14.13 8.48
C ALA A 83 -3.23 -15.65 8.50
N GLU A 84 -3.32 -16.24 9.70
CA GLU A 84 -3.54 -17.69 9.93
C GLU A 84 -4.74 -18.28 9.17
N SER A 85 -5.77 -17.48 8.93
CA SER A 85 -7.01 -17.91 8.28
C SER A 85 -6.98 -17.81 6.75
N ASN A 86 -5.80 -17.67 6.12
CA ASN A 86 -5.53 -17.48 4.68
C ASN A 86 -6.29 -16.35 3.95
N SER A 87 -7.17 -15.64 4.63
CA SER A 87 -8.08 -14.63 4.09
C SER A 87 -7.53 -13.22 4.18
N GLY A 88 -6.21 -13.05 4.28
CA GLY A 88 -5.61 -11.72 4.43
C GLY A 88 -4.16 -11.72 4.92
N PHE A 89 -3.72 -10.53 5.31
CA PHE A 89 -2.38 -10.26 5.82
C PHE A 89 -2.42 -9.27 6.99
N ILE A 90 -1.38 -9.29 7.79
CA ILE A 90 -1.19 -8.45 8.98
C ILE A 90 0.03 -7.58 8.75
N VAL A 91 -0.12 -6.29 9.02
CA VAL A 91 0.96 -5.30 8.96
C VAL A 91 1.26 -4.87 10.40
N ARG A 92 2.49 -5.12 10.85
CA ARG A 92 2.98 -4.78 12.19
C ARG A 92 4.07 -3.73 12.08
N GLN A 93 4.09 -2.74 12.97
CA GLN A 93 5.22 -1.81 13.04
C GLN A 93 6.42 -2.47 13.74
N LYS A 94 7.59 -2.37 13.12
CA LYS A 94 8.87 -2.84 13.68
C LYS A 94 9.29 -1.89 14.80
N GLY A 95 9.71 -2.44 15.93
CA GLY A 95 10.23 -1.66 17.06
C GLY A 95 9.16 -1.18 18.06
N TYR A 96 7.89 -1.46 17.82
CA TYR A 96 6.82 -1.36 18.81
C TYR A 96 6.54 -2.74 19.41
N ASP A 97 5.98 -2.76 20.62
CA ASP A 97 5.36 -3.96 21.18
C ASP A 97 4.33 -4.50 20.18
N ASN A 98 4.18 -5.83 20.10
CA ASN A 98 3.36 -6.54 19.09
C ASN A 98 1.85 -6.16 19.09
N THR A 99 1.45 -5.13 19.84
CA THR A 99 0.09 -4.63 20.02
C THR A 99 -0.40 -3.78 18.85
N ILE A 100 0.49 -3.05 18.16
CA ILE A 100 0.09 -2.17 17.05
C ILE A 100 0.18 -2.93 15.72
N SER A 101 -0.96 -3.50 15.29
CA SER A 101 -1.08 -4.18 14.02
C SER A 101 -2.37 -3.81 13.28
N ALA A 102 -2.28 -3.77 11.95
CA ALA A 102 -3.42 -3.60 11.05
C ALA A 102 -3.63 -4.90 10.27
N LYS A 103 -4.82 -5.48 10.36
CA LYS A 103 -5.17 -6.70 9.63
C LYS A 103 -6.08 -6.37 8.46
N PHE A 104 -5.66 -6.76 7.26
CA PHE A 104 -6.40 -6.55 6.02
C PHE A 104 -6.87 -7.89 5.48
N MET A 105 -8.14 -7.97 5.09
CA MET A 105 -8.69 -9.13 4.38
C MET A 105 -8.80 -8.85 2.89
N CYS A 106 -8.50 -9.87 2.09
CA CYS A 106 -8.64 -9.89 0.64
C CYS A 106 -8.91 -11.31 0.15
N SER A 107 -9.13 -11.47 -1.16
CA SER A 107 -9.21 -12.81 -1.75
C SER A 107 -7.87 -13.52 -1.62
N GLU A 108 -7.89 -14.85 -1.44
CA GLU A 108 -6.66 -15.65 -1.33
C GLU A 108 -5.71 -15.44 -2.51
N ARG A 109 -6.26 -15.20 -3.71
CA ARG A 109 -5.50 -14.94 -4.94
C ARG A 109 -4.75 -13.61 -4.91
N ASP A 110 -5.24 -12.64 -4.14
CA ASP A 110 -4.67 -11.30 -4.06
C ASP A 110 -3.70 -11.12 -2.89
N VAL A 111 -3.70 -12.05 -1.91
CA VAL A 111 -2.89 -11.94 -0.68
C VAL A 111 -1.42 -11.72 -1.01
N GLU A 112 -0.83 -12.58 -1.83
CA GLU A 112 0.60 -12.48 -2.17
C GLU A 112 0.92 -11.17 -2.91
N SER A 113 0.04 -10.75 -3.83
CA SER A 113 0.20 -9.49 -4.57
C SER A 113 0.18 -8.27 -3.64
N TRP A 114 -0.73 -8.27 -2.66
CA TRP A 114 -0.80 -7.20 -1.66
C TRP A 114 0.36 -7.25 -0.66
N MET A 115 0.75 -8.43 -0.18
CA MET A 115 1.90 -8.58 0.71
C MET A 115 3.18 -8.11 0.02
N SER A 116 3.38 -8.44 -1.25
CA SER A 116 4.50 -7.96 -2.06
C SER A 116 4.50 -6.42 -2.17
N ALA A 117 3.34 -5.82 -2.46
CA ALA A 117 3.19 -4.36 -2.51
C ALA A 117 3.48 -3.70 -1.16
N PHE A 118 3.07 -4.31 -0.04
CA PHE A 118 3.32 -3.77 1.30
C PHE A 118 4.75 -4.01 1.81
N THR A 119 5.49 -4.93 1.20
CA THR A 119 6.85 -5.27 1.64
C THR A 119 7.85 -4.28 1.06
N CYS A 120 8.44 -3.46 1.94
CA CYS A 120 9.59 -2.64 1.57
C CYS A 120 10.83 -3.53 1.40
N ARG A 121 11.12 -3.99 0.19
CA ARG A 121 12.46 -4.49 -0.13
C ARG A 121 13.41 -3.30 -0.14
N ALA A 122 14.19 -3.14 0.93
CA ALA A 122 15.36 -2.29 0.88
C ALA A 122 16.18 -2.75 -0.34
N SER A 123 16.30 -1.88 -1.34
CA SER A 123 17.22 -2.16 -2.43
C SER A 123 18.61 -2.28 -1.77
N PRO A 124 19.37 -3.36 -1.99
CA PRO A 124 20.71 -3.51 -1.43
C PRO A 124 21.73 -2.49 -2.00
N HIS A 125 21.31 -1.51 -2.81
CA HIS A 125 22.19 -0.59 -3.54
C HIS A 125 22.54 0.74 -2.84
N SER A 126 22.54 0.80 -1.50
CA SER A 126 23.18 1.95 -0.80
C SER A 126 24.12 1.52 0.34
N ALA A 127 24.82 0.41 0.16
CA ALA A 127 25.99 0.09 0.96
C ALA A 127 27.27 0.52 0.22
N HIS A 128 27.43 1.82 -0.04
CA HIS A 128 28.73 2.36 -0.48
C HIS A 128 28.92 3.77 0.07
N THR A 129 29.47 3.86 1.28
CA THR A 129 30.48 4.87 1.63
C THR A 129 31.36 4.31 2.75
N SER A 130 32.19 3.32 2.45
CA SER A 130 33.46 3.22 3.17
C SER A 130 34.30 4.41 2.71
N LEU A 131 34.64 5.30 3.65
CA LEU A 131 35.55 6.40 3.38
C LEU A 131 36.93 5.82 3.01
N PRO A 132 37.61 6.32 1.97
CA PRO A 132 38.98 5.92 1.72
C PRO A 132 39.86 6.39 2.88
N VAL A 133 40.52 5.45 3.55
CA VAL A 133 41.55 5.74 4.56
C VAL A 133 42.76 6.31 3.84
N LEU A 134 43.07 7.58 4.07
CA LEU A 134 44.36 8.19 3.72
C LEU A 134 45.43 7.59 4.65
N VAL A 135 46.40 6.88 4.08
CA VAL A 135 47.62 6.48 4.78
C VAL A 135 48.58 7.64 4.69
N GLU A 136 48.88 8.30 5.81
CA GLU A 136 49.97 9.26 5.90
C GLU A 136 51.29 8.48 5.92
N THR A 137 52.11 8.62 4.88
CA THR A 137 53.49 8.11 4.87
C THR A 137 54.38 9.07 5.62
N GLU A 138 54.83 8.68 6.81
CA GLU A 138 55.96 9.31 7.50
C GLU A 138 57.27 8.94 6.78
N GLU A 139 57.94 9.96 6.22
CA GLU A 139 59.27 9.87 5.63
C GLU A 139 60.31 10.01 6.76
N SER A 140 61.17 9.00 6.94
CA SER A 140 62.40 9.07 7.73
C SER A 140 63.44 8.10 7.20
#